data_AF-A0A7S0AD88-F1
#
_entry.id   AF-A0A7S0AD88-F1
#
_cell.length_a   1.000
_cell.length_b   1.000
_cell.length_c   1.000
_cell.angle_alpha   90.00
_cell.angle_beta   90.00
_cell.angle_gamma   90.00
#
_symmetry.space_group_name_H-M   'P 1'
#
loop_
_entity.id
_entity.type
_entity.pdbx_description
1 polymer ?
#
loop_
_entity_poly.entity_id
_entity_poly.type
_entity_poly.pdbx_seq_one_letter_code
_entity_poly.pdbx_strand_id
1 'polypeptide(L)'
;LAEGGFHENYNLLGKGFGDTSPYYDGESLLAMIKAAKYLGTAFVPLWPLAAGTAQRMHQRYIVEAQQNDVDSDLTKGCYQWLSMSLFELASVTFGSGKKDRFDLPIAIQGLYHPEKFGVWLIDLANWMIETHKVLIKRRNTGYSFEGIVHALAWGTHVLSASNNGNAEVSFHVLKKLHCTIHEGMAKLVSWQVGMGAEDNDENWDGISGLGGIQNAANEAPLRVDVVQHQMHATIISRRYPFRNDRSPWPWKTALEALVKNEI
;
A
#
# COMPACT_ATOMS: atom_id res chain seq x y z
N LEU A 1 -18.78 12.21 4.40
CA LEU A 1 -18.19 13.52 4.71
C LEU A 1 -18.40 14.41 3.50
N ALA A 2 -19.25 15.44 3.60
CA ALA A 2 -19.77 16.20 2.46
C ALA A 2 -18.73 17.13 1.80
N GLU A 3 -17.67 17.51 2.51
CA GLU A 3 -16.58 18.35 1.99
C GLU A 3 -15.21 17.64 1.94
N GLY A 4 -15.19 16.33 2.24
CA GLY A 4 -14.06 15.46 1.92
C GLY A 4 -12.72 15.83 2.57
N GLY A 5 -12.61 15.65 3.89
CA GLY A 5 -11.33 15.55 4.56
C GLY A 5 -11.49 15.40 6.08
N PHE A 6 -10.57 14.64 6.68
CA PHE A 6 -10.30 14.56 8.10
C PHE A 6 -9.40 15.75 8.46
N HIS A 7 -9.81 16.48 9.48
CA HIS A 7 -9.12 17.68 9.92
C HIS A 7 -8.00 17.32 10.88
N GLU A 8 -6.98 18.18 10.94
CA GLU A 8 -5.90 18.05 11.92
C GLU A 8 -6.43 18.03 13.37
N ASN A 9 -7.48 18.80 13.66
CA ASN A 9 -8.00 18.95 15.02
C ASN A 9 -9.53 18.77 15.07
N TYR A 10 -10.00 18.27 16.22
CA TYR A 10 -11.42 18.14 16.54
C TYR A 10 -11.68 18.69 17.93
N ASN A 11 -12.77 19.46 18.09
CA ASN A 11 -13.21 19.88 19.41
C ASN A 11 -13.92 18.73 20.15
N LEU A 12 -14.29 18.96 21.42
CA LEU A 12 -14.98 17.95 22.25
C LEU A 12 -16.33 17.47 21.69
N LEU A 13 -16.89 18.18 20.72
CA LEU A 13 -18.15 17.84 20.04
C LEU A 13 -17.91 17.11 18.71
N GLY A 14 -16.66 16.80 18.37
CA GLY A 14 -16.30 16.17 17.09
C GLY A 14 -16.39 17.10 15.88
N LYS A 15 -16.45 18.43 16.09
CA LYS A 15 -16.36 19.39 14.99
C LYS A 15 -14.89 19.59 14.63
N GLY A 16 -14.55 19.29 13.37
CA GLY A 16 -13.21 19.49 12.83
C GLY A 16 -12.86 20.97 12.65
N PHE A 17 -11.58 21.30 12.82
CA PHE A 17 -11.00 22.61 12.53
C PHE A 17 -9.52 22.48 12.14
N GLY A 18 -8.99 23.49 11.45
CA GLY A 18 -7.68 23.41 10.78
C GLY A 18 -7.78 22.79 9.39
N ASP A 19 -6.63 22.68 8.74
CA ASP A 19 -6.55 22.15 7.38
C ASP A 19 -6.80 20.64 7.33
N THR A 20 -7.30 20.17 6.19
CA THR A 20 -7.39 18.75 5.91
C THR A 20 -6.05 18.25 5.38
N SER A 21 -5.72 17.00 5.68
CA SER A 21 -4.44 16.40 5.28
C SER A 21 -4.66 15.13 4.46
N PRO A 22 -4.00 15.00 3.28
CA PRO A 22 -3.99 13.74 2.54
C PRO A 22 -3.53 12.54 3.39
N TYR A 23 -2.67 12.79 4.39
CA TYR A 23 -2.19 11.79 5.32
C TYR A 23 -3.30 11.32 6.27
N TYR A 24 -3.96 12.24 7.00
CA TYR A 24 -5.04 11.91 7.94
C TYR A 24 -6.23 11.26 7.24
N ASP A 25 -6.51 11.68 6.00
CA ASP A 25 -7.54 11.07 5.17
C ASP A 25 -7.28 9.61 4.89
N GLY A 26 -6.04 9.29 4.51
CA GLY A 26 -5.63 7.93 4.22
C GLY A 26 -5.65 7.04 5.45
N GLU A 27 -5.09 7.50 6.58
CA GLU A 27 -5.11 6.75 7.83
C GLU A 27 -6.53 6.45 8.29
N SER A 28 -7.39 7.46 8.27
CA SER A 28 -8.78 7.32 8.72
C SER A 28 -9.58 6.41 7.80
N LEU A 29 -9.35 6.48 6.48
CA LEU A 29 -9.94 5.56 5.52
C LEU A 29 -9.49 4.12 5.80
N LEU A 30 -8.20 3.89 5.98
CA LEU A 30 -7.67 2.56 6.27
C LEU A 30 -8.25 2.00 7.59
N ALA A 31 -8.29 2.81 8.65
CA ALA A 31 -8.87 2.42 9.93
C ALA A 31 -10.33 1.99 9.78
N MET A 32 -11.12 2.76 9.02
CA MET A 32 -12.52 2.46 8.73
C MET A 32 -12.69 1.13 7.97
N ILE A 33 -11.85 0.89 6.94
CA ILE A 33 -11.87 -0.35 6.17
C ILE A 33 -11.49 -1.54 7.05
N LYS A 34 -10.45 -1.41 7.88
CA LYS A 34 -10.03 -2.46 8.81
C LYS A 34 -11.14 -2.77 9.82
N ALA A 35 -11.80 -1.74 10.36
CA ALA A 35 -12.95 -1.93 11.24
C ALA A 35 -14.08 -2.70 10.54
N ALA A 36 -14.46 -2.27 9.34
CA ALA A 36 -15.50 -2.91 8.53
C ALA A 36 -15.18 -4.38 8.18
N LYS A 37 -13.90 -4.69 7.97
CA LYS A 37 -13.42 -6.01 7.55
C LYS A 37 -13.20 -6.98 8.70
N TYR A 38 -12.74 -6.49 9.86
CA TYR A 38 -12.20 -7.35 10.91
C TYR A 38 -12.97 -7.32 12.24
N LEU A 39 -13.84 -6.32 12.50
CA LEU A 39 -14.47 -6.14 13.82
C LEU A 39 -15.92 -6.67 13.91
N GLY A 40 -16.39 -7.43 12.93
CA GLY A 40 -17.70 -8.07 12.99
C GLY A 40 -18.84 -7.30 12.29
N THR A 41 -20.07 -7.82 12.41
CA THR A 41 -21.26 -7.36 11.66
C THR A 41 -21.67 -5.93 11.99
N ALA A 42 -21.40 -5.48 13.21
CA ALA A 42 -21.69 -4.11 13.67
C ALA A 42 -21.02 -3.02 12.82
N PHE A 43 -19.91 -3.34 12.14
CA PHE A 43 -19.13 -2.39 11.35
C PHE A 43 -19.37 -2.50 9.83
N VAL A 44 -20.20 -3.45 9.38
CA VAL A 44 -20.60 -3.58 7.97
C VAL A 44 -21.16 -2.28 7.36
N PRO A 45 -21.95 -1.46 8.08
CA PRO A 45 -22.43 -0.18 7.54
C PRO A 45 -21.33 0.82 7.16
N LEU A 46 -20.06 0.59 7.54
CA LEU A 46 -18.94 1.42 7.14
C LEU A 46 -18.51 1.19 5.69
N TRP A 47 -18.86 0.07 5.06
CA TRP A 47 -18.40 -0.24 3.68
C TRP A 47 -18.79 0.82 2.63
N PRO A 48 -20.05 1.30 2.55
CA PRO A 48 -20.41 2.39 1.64
C PRO A 48 -19.64 3.68 1.92
N LEU A 49 -19.42 3.99 3.20
CA LEU A 49 -18.68 5.19 3.60
C LEU A 49 -17.21 5.09 3.20
N ALA A 50 -16.58 3.93 3.41
CA ALA A 50 -15.21 3.66 3.02
C ALA A 50 -15.04 3.74 1.50
N ALA A 51 -15.90 3.06 0.73
CA ALA A 51 -15.88 3.07 -0.72
C ALA A 51 -16.05 4.49 -1.29
N GLY A 52 -17.05 5.24 -0.82
CA GLY A 52 -17.29 6.62 -1.25
C GLY A 52 -16.17 7.57 -0.84
N THR A 53 -15.50 7.31 0.28
CA THR A 53 -14.33 8.10 0.73
C THR A 53 -13.11 7.81 -0.12
N ALA A 54 -12.82 6.54 -0.43
CA ALA A 54 -11.76 6.15 -1.36
C ALA A 54 -11.94 6.77 -2.74
N GLN A 55 -13.18 6.80 -3.27
CA GLN A 55 -13.49 7.44 -4.54
C GLN A 55 -13.21 8.95 -4.52
N ARG A 56 -13.63 9.66 -3.47
CA ARG A 56 -13.36 11.10 -3.31
C ARG A 56 -11.87 11.39 -3.15
N MET A 57 -11.16 10.59 -2.36
CA MET A 57 -9.72 10.73 -2.18
C MET A 57 -8.96 10.50 -3.49
N HIS A 58 -9.34 9.47 -4.26
CA HIS A 58 -8.77 9.24 -5.58
C HIS A 58 -8.98 10.45 -6.50
N GLN A 59 -10.20 10.97 -6.55
CA GLN A 59 -10.52 12.14 -7.36
C GLN A 59 -9.69 13.37 -6.95
N ARG A 60 -9.63 13.68 -5.65
CA ARG A 60 -8.93 14.88 -5.14
C ARG A 60 -7.41 14.77 -5.19
N TYR A 61 -6.86 13.68 -4.65
CA TYR A 61 -5.41 13.56 -4.42
C TYR A 61 -4.65 12.86 -5.54
N ILE A 62 -5.36 12.21 -6.47
CA ILE A 62 -4.74 11.60 -7.65
C ILE A 62 -5.14 12.39 -8.89
N VAL A 63 -6.42 12.40 -9.26
CA VAL A 63 -6.87 12.99 -10.53
C VAL A 63 -6.63 14.50 -10.57
N GLU A 64 -7.21 15.25 -9.63
CA GLU A 64 -7.12 16.72 -9.61
C GLU A 64 -5.70 17.19 -9.25
N ALA A 65 -5.04 16.51 -8.30
CA ALA A 65 -3.67 16.83 -7.93
C ALA A 65 -2.70 16.64 -9.10
N GLN A 66 -2.75 15.51 -9.81
CA GLN A 66 -1.85 15.21 -10.92
C GLN A 66 -2.14 16.02 -12.19
N GLN A 67 -3.39 16.49 -12.36
CA GLN A 67 -3.72 17.45 -13.42
C GLN A 67 -3.00 18.80 -13.21
N ASN A 68 -2.81 19.22 -11.96
CA ASN A 68 -2.13 20.47 -11.63
C ASN A 68 -0.60 20.29 -11.55
N ASP A 69 -0.13 19.20 -10.95
CA ASP A 69 1.28 18.84 -10.83
C ASP A 69 1.45 17.33 -10.91
N VAL A 70 2.11 16.86 -11.97
CA VAL A 70 2.29 15.43 -12.21
C VAL A 70 3.02 14.74 -11.05
N ASP A 71 3.98 15.38 -10.36
CA ASP A 71 4.67 14.83 -9.15
C ASP A 71 4.14 15.47 -7.85
N SER A 72 2.82 15.67 -7.75
CA SER A 72 2.19 16.39 -6.66
C SER A 72 2.53 15.86 -5.25
N ASP A 73 2.88 16.78 -4.35
CA ASP A 73 3.02 16.50 -2.91
C ASP A 73 1.72 15.98 -2.27
N LEU A 74 0.55 16.33 -2.81
CA LEU A 74 -0.74 15.81 -2.33
C LEU A 74 -0.88 14.31 -2.66
N THR A 75 -0.52 13.93 -3.89
CA THR A 75 -0.47 12.53 -4.31
C THR A 75 0.52 11.75 -3.44
N LYS A 76 1.74 12.30 -3.27
CA LYS A 76 2.76 11.69 -2.42
C LYS A 76 2.28 11.53 -0.97
N GLY A 77 1.63 12.54 -0.41
CA GLY A 77 1.17 12.56 0.98
C GLY A 77 0.08 11.53 1.30
N CYS A 78 -0.79 11.21 0.34
CA CYS A 78 -1.79 10.14 0.52
C CYS A 78 -1.32 8.75 0.07
N TYR A 79 -0.22 8.67 -0.70
CA TYR A 79 0.18 7.47 -1.45
C TYR A 79 0.12 6.18 -0.62
N GLN A 80 0.83 6.17 0.52
CA GLN A 80 1.04 4.95 1.31
C GLN A 80 -0.30 4.42 1.81
N TRP A 81 -1.01 5.27 2.55
CA TRP A 81 -2.27 4.91 3.17
C TRP A 81 -3.35 4.60 2.16
N LEU A 82 -3.47 5.42 1.11
CA LEU A 82 -4.44 5.18 0.05
C LEU A 82 -4.15 3.87 -0.67
N SER A 83 -2.89 3.54 -0.98
CA SER A 83 -2.55 2.25 -1.60
C SER A 83 -2.96 1.06 -0.73
N MET A 84 -2.70 1.13 0.57
CA MET A 84 -3.15 0.08 1.50
C MET A 84 -4.68 0.00 1.59
N SER A 85 -5.37 1.14 1.64
CA SER A 85 -6.84 1.18 1.62
C SER A 85 -7.40 0.58 0.34
N LEU A 86 -6.86 0.95 -0.82
CA LEU A 86 -7.26 0.41 -2.12
C LEU A 86 -7.04 -1.09 -2.21
N PHE A 87 -5.93 -1.60 -1.68
CA PHE A 87 -5.69 -3.04 -1.61
C PHE A 87 -6.72 -3.77 -0.72
N GLU A 88 -7.02 -3.23 0.45
CA GLU A 88 -8.03 -3.81 1.34
C GLU A 88 -9.41 -3.83 0.72
N LEU A 89 -9.76 -2.78 -0.03
CA LEU A 89 -11.01 -2.65 -0.78
C LEU A 89 -11.03 -3.61 -1.98
N ALA A 90 -9.96 -3.70 -2.76
CA ALA A 90 -9.89 -4.58 -3.92
C ALA A 90 -9.93 -6.07 -3.51
N SER A 91 -9.27 -6.42 -2.42
CA SER A 91 -9.13 -7.80 -1.93
C SER A 91 -10.30 -8.30 -1.07
N VAL A 92 -11.31 -7.48 -0.83
CA VAL A 92 -12.47 -7.92 -0.06
C VAL A 92 -13.24 -8.98 -0.86
N THR A 93 -13.62 -10.07 -0.19
CA THR A 93 -14.49 -11.08 -0.78
C THR A 93 -15.80 -11.08 -0.01
N PHE A 94 -16.86 -10.57 -0.65
CA PHE A 94 -18.22 -10.69 -0.12
C PHE A 94 -18.79 -12.05 -0.53
N GLY A 95 -19.33 -12.79 0.42
CA GLY A 95 -19.85 -14.13 0.18
C GLY A 95 -21.29 -14.13 -0.35
N SER A 96 -21.65 -15.19 -1.07
CA SER A 96 -23.02 -15.66 -1.31
C SER A 96 -23.13 -17.14 -0.87
N GLY A 97 -22.62 -17.46 0.33
CA GLY A 97 -22.73 -18.82 0.87
C GLY A 97 -21.71 -19.26 1.93
N LYS A 98 -22.27 -19.74 3.05
CA LYS A 98 -21.75 -20.51 4.20
C LYS A 98 -20.91 -19.78 5.28
N LYS A 99 -21.68 -19.49 6.34
CA LYS A 99 -21.44 -19.44 7.80
C LYS A 99 -20.46 -18.45 8.42
N ASP A 100 -19.46 -17.93 7.72
CA ASP A 100 -18.54 -16.92 8.28
C ASP A 100 -18.29 -15.74 7.34
N ARG A 101 -19.29 -15.39 6.53
CA ARG A 101 -19.17 -14.33 5.52
C ARG A 101 -20.23 -13.27 5.72
N PHE A 102 -19.83 -12.01 5.63
CA PHE A 102 -20.75 -10.88 5.54
C PHE A 102 -21.45 -10.95 4.18
N ASP A 103 -22.72 -11.36 4.19
CA ASP A 103 -23.63 -11.02 3.10
C ASP A 103 -23.73 -9.49 3.11
N LEU A 104 -23.04 -8.82 2.18
CA LEU A 104 -23.22 -7.39 2.01
C LEU A 104 -24.69 -7.18 1.65
N PRO A 105 -25.44 -6.29 2.35
CA PRO A 105 -26.81 -5.98 1.96
C PRO A 105 -26.90 -5.77 0.45
N ILE A 106 -27.88 -6.40 -0.21
CA ILE A 106 -28.12 -6.31 -1.67
C ILE A 106 -28.06 -4.86 -2.18
N ALA A 107 -28.47 -3.90 -1.33
CA ALA A 107 -28.40 -2.46 -1.59
C ALA A 107 -26.98 -1.89 -1.83
N ILE A 108 -25.92 -2.59 -1.43
CA ILE A 108 -24.52 -2.12 -1.54
C ILE A 108 -23.78 -2.80 -2.69
N GLN A 109 -24.25 -3.97 -3.16
CA GLN A 109 -23.60 -4.73 -4.24
C GLN A 109 -23.51 -3.95 -5.56
N GLY A 110 -24.43 -3.02 -5.84
CA GLY A 110 -24.39 -2.16 -7.03
C GLY A 110 -23.52 -0.90 -6.89
N LEU A 111 -22.96 -0.63 -5.71
CA LEU A 111 -22.16 0.57 -5.42
C LEU A 111 -20.67 0.26 -5.22
N TYR A 112 -20.31 -1.03 -5.17
CA TYR A 112 -18.99 -1.49 -4.78
C TYR A 112 -18.33 -2.31 -5.89
N HIS A 113 -17.27 -1.73 -6.47
CA HIS A 113 -16.51 -2.27 -7.60
C HIS A 113 -15.08 -2.58 -7.17
N PRO A 114 -14.79 -3.77 -6.60
CA PRO A 114 -13.46 -4.12 -6.09
C PRO A 114 -12.36 -3.98 -7.15
N GLU A 115 -12.67 -4.35 -8.40
CA GLU A 115 -11.79 -4.23 -9.56
C GLU A 115 -11.29 -2.80 -9.78
N LYS A 116 -12.17 -1.81 -9.59
CA LYS A 116 -11.85 -0.40 -9.78
C LYS A 116 -10.76 0.08 -8.82
N PHE A 117 -10.85 -0.32 -7.55
CA PHE A 117 -9.84 0.02 -6.55
C PHE A 117 -8.51 -0.64 -6.85
N GLY A 118 -8.55 -1.85 -7.41
CA GLY A 118 -7.39 -2.59 -7.88
C GLY A 118 -6.65 -1.90 -9.02
N VAL A 119 -7.39 -1.38 -10.00
CA VAL A 119 -6.82 -0.57 -11.11
C VAL A 119 -6.13 0.68 -10.56
N TRP A 120 -6.83 1.43 -9.70
CA TRP A 120 -6.28 2.63 -9.07
C TRP A 120 -5.01 2.36 -8.25
N LEU A 121 -4.96 1.22 -7.55
CA LEU A 121 -3.77 0.79 -6.82
C LEU A 121 -2.56 0.57 -7.75
N ILE A 122 -2.79 -0.07 -8.89
CA ILE A 122 -1.72 -0.32 -9.88
C ILE A 122 -1.27 0.99 -10.53
N ASP A 123 -2.19 1.87 -10.88
CA ASP A 123 -1.88 3.19 -11.45
C ASP A 123 -1.05 4.03 -10.48
N LEU A 124 -1.44 4.02 -9.20
CA LEU A 124 -0.72 4.74 -8.16
C LEU A 124 0.69 4.17 -7.95
N ALA A 125 0.85 2.84 -7.94
CA ALA A 125 2.15 2.21 -7.88
C ALA A 125 3.02 2.52 -9.11
N ASN A 126 2.44 2.56 -10.31
CA ASN A 126 3.13 3.00 -11.51
C ASN A 126 3.58 4.46 -11.41
N TRP A 127 2.74 5.35 -10.90
CA TRP A 127 3.11 6.76 -10.66
C TRP A 127 4.30 6.88 -9.70
N MET A 128 4.33 6.09 -8.61
CA MET A 128 5.45 6.07 -7.66
C MET A 128 6.77 5.62 -8.30
N ILE A 129 6.69 4.77 -9.33
CA ILE A 129 7.86 4.27 -10.07
C ILE A 129 8.30 5.28 -11.13
N GLU A 130 7.39 5.68 -12.02
CA GLU A 130 7.74 6.43 -13.23
C GLU A 130 7.91 7.93 -12.97
N THR A 131 6.98 8.48 -12.19
CA THR A 131 6.94 9.91 -11.90
C THR A 131 7.78 10.22 -10.67
N HIS A 132 7.47 9.58 -9.54
CA HIS A 132 8.16 9.87 -8.30
C HIS A 132 9.58 9.31 -8.28
N LYS A 133 9.88 8.30 -9.12
CA LYS A 133 11.21 7.68 -9.27
C LYS A 133 11.77 7.20 -7.94
N VAL A 134 11.01 6.34 -7.25
CA VAL A 134 11.37 5.85 -5.90
C VAL A 134 12.79 5.27 -5.82
N LEU A 135 13.26 4.56 -6.84
CA LEU A 135 14.56 3.87 -6.80
C LEU A 135 15.76 4.83 -6.75
N ILE A 136 15.64 6.03 -7.33
CA ILE A 136 16.74 7.02 -7.32
C ILE A 136 16.77 7.86 -6.03
N LYS A 137 15.77 7.73 -5.15
CA LYS A 137 15.72 8.51 -3.91
C LYS A 137 16.86 8.10 -2.98
N ARG A 138 17.49 9.07 -2.31
CA ARG A 138 18.65 8.83 -1.44
C ARG A 138 18.30 8.58 0.03
N ARG A 139 17.01 8.63 0.35
CA ARG A 139 16.47 8.39 1.69
C ARG A 139 15.57 7.18 1.69
N ASN A 140 15.26 6.69 2.87
CA ASN A 140 14.38 5.57 3.12
C ASN A 140 12.97 5.87 2.59
N THR A 141 12.57 5.08 1.62
CA THR A 141 11.25 5.13 0.99
C THR A 141 10.45 3.88 1.31
N GLY A 142 10.57 3.33 2.52
CA GLY A 142 9.78 2.17 2.98
C GLY A 142 8.29 2.33 2.70
N TYR A 143 7.75 3.53 2.95
CA TYR A 143 6.36 3.88 2.69
C TYR A 143 5.93 3.65 1.22
N SER A 144 6.85 3.82 0.26
CA SER A 144 6.57 3.59 -1.16
C SER A 144 6.36 2.11 -1.44
N PHE A 145 7.19 1.25 -0.84
CA PHE A 145 7.10 -0.20 -1.05
C PHE A 145 5.88 -0.82 -0.37
N GLU A 146 5.33 -0.16 0.65
CA GLU A 146 4.02 -0.52 1.19
C GLU A 146 2.94 -0.52 0.11
N GLY A 147 2.92 0.46 -0.80
CA GLY A 147 1.97 0.49 -1.91
C GLY A 147 2.33 -0.44 -3.06
N ILE A 148 3.59 -0.42 -3.51
CA ILE A 148 4.05 -1.19 -4.69
C ILE A 148 3.87 -2.70 -4.48
N VAL A 149 4.17 -3.20 -3.27
CA VAL A 149 4.02 -4.64 -2.96
C VAL A 149 2.54 -5.05 -2.99
N HIS A 150 1.64 -4.22 -2.46
CA HIS A 150 0.21 -4.49 -2.53
C HIS A 150 -0.32 -4.48 -3.98
N ALA A 151 0.18 -3.57 -4.82
CA ALA A 151 -0.17 -3.53 -6.24
C ALA A 151 0.25 -4.81 -6.97
N LEU A 152 1.48 -5.31 -6.72
CA LEU A 152 1.92 -6.59 -7.26
C LEU A 152 1.03 -7.73 -6.76
N ALA A 153 0.75 -7.79 -5.46
CA ALA A 153 -0.06 -8.85 -4.87
C ALA A 153 -1.47 -8.90 -5.49
N TRP A 154 -2.11 -7.74 -5.67
CA TRP A 154 -3.41 -7.65 -6.34
C TRP A 154 -3.33 -8.06 -7.81
N GLY A 155 -2.37 -7.51 -8.56
CA GLY A 155 -2.26 -7.79 -9.99
C GLY A 155 -1.95 -9.26 -10.30
N THR A 156 -1.11 -9.92 -9.49
CA THR A 156 -0.89 -11.38 -9.58
C THR A 156 -2.17 -12.16 -9.28
N HIS A 157 -2.97 -11.73 -8.31
CA HIS A 157 -4.25 -12.38 -7.99
C HIS A 157 -5.22 -12.32 -9.18
N VAL A 158 -5.40 -11.15 -9.79
CA VAL A 158 -6.23 -10.96 -10.98
C VAL A 158 -5.75 -11.83 -12.14
N LEU A 159 -4.45 -11.79 -12.45
CA LEU A 159 -3.86 -12.58 -13.53
C LEU A 159 -4.09 -14.09 -13.33
N SER A 160 -4.00 -14.57 -12.09
CA SER A 160 -4.23 -15.99 -11.77
C SER A 160 -5.70 -16.41 -11.84
N ALA A 161 -6.64 -15.47 -11.65
CA ALA A 161 -8.07 -15.71 -11.77
C ALA A 161 -8.57 -15.60 -13.21
N SER A 162 -7.84 -14.88 -14.08
CA SER A 162 -8.14 -14.74 -15.51
C SER A 162 -7.75 -16.00 -16.29
N ASN A 163 -8.60 -17.03 -16.28
CA ASN A 163 -8.42 -18.27 -17.06
C ASN A 163 -8.34 -18.09 -18.59
N ASN A 164 -8.60 -16.90 -19.13
CA ASN A 164 -8.85 -16.67 -20.57
C ASN A 164 -7.99 -15.56 -21.21
N GLY A 165 -6.85 -15.18 -20.64
CA GLY A 165 -5.93 -14.22 -21.28
C GLY A 165 -6.41 -12.75 -21.34
N ASN A 166 -7.62 -12.45 -20.88
CA ASN A 166 -8.17 -11.09 -20.75
C ASN A 166 -7.87 -10.47 -19.37
N ALA A 167 -6.65 -10.64 -18.85
CA ALA A 167 -6.27 -9.94 -17.63
C ALA A 167 -6.15 -8.45 -17.94
N GLU A 168 -6.90 -7.58 -17.24
CA GLU A 168 -6.77 -6.12 -17.35
C GLU A 168 -5.35 -5.64 -17.00
N VAL A 169 -4.60 -6.45 -16.24
CA VAL A 169 -3.23 -6.16 -15.84
C VAL A 169 -2.26 -6.90 -16.76
N SER A 170 -1.42 -6.15 -17.47
CA SER A 170 -0.40 -6.73 -18.34
C SER A 170 0.76 -7.35 -17.54
N PHE A 171 1.32 -8.43 -18.07
CA PHE A 171 2.53 -9.08 -17.52
C PHE A 171 3.70 -8.09 -17.37
N HIS A 172 3.85 -7.15 -18.31
CA HIS A 172 4.89 -6.14 -18.27
C HIS A 172 4.81 -5.24 -17.04
N VAL A 173 3.60 -4.82 -16.65
CA VAL A 173 3.38 -4.02 -15.44
C VAL A 173 3.76 -4.81 -14.19
N LEU A 174 3.35 -6.08 -14.08
CA LEU A 174 3.71 -6.92 -12.94
C LEU A 174 5.21 -7.15 -12.82
N LYS A 175 5.88 -7.39 -13.96
CA LYS A 175 7.34 -7.52 -13.99
C LYS A 175 8.02 -6.25 -13.50
N LYS A 176 7.59 -5.08 -13.97
CA LYS A 176 8.13 -3.78 -13.51
C LYS A 176 7.96 -3.59 -12.01
N LEU A 177 6.77 -3.88 -11.46
CA LEU A 177 6.52 -3.83 -10.02
C LEU A 177 7.46 -4.78 -9.26
N HIS A 178 7.59 -6.01 -9.72
CA HIS A 178 8.46 -7.02 -9.10
C HIS A 178 9.94 -6.61 -9.10
N CYS A 179 10.48 -6.16 -10.24
CA CYS A 179 11.86 -5.68 -10.33
C CYS A 179 12.09 -4.48 -9.40
N THR A 180 11.15 -3.54 -9.35
CA THR A 180 11.22 -2.38 -8.45
C THR A 180 11.24 -2.80 -6.99
N ILE A 181 10.40 -3.76 -6.58
CA ILE A 181 10.39 -4.29 -5.21
C ILE A 181 11.73 -4.95 -4.90
N HIS A 182 12.26 -5.77 -5.81
CA HIS A 182 13.53 -6.46 -5.58
C HIS A 182 14.68 -5.48 -5.36
N GLU A 183 14.88 -4.53 -6.26
CA GLU A 183 15.94 -3.51 -6.15
C GLU A 183 15.75 -2.61 -4.93
N GLY A 184 14.52 -2.13 -4.73
CA GLY A 184 14.18 -1.23 -3.64
C GLY A 184 14.33 -1.86 -2.26
N MET A 185 13.85 -3.10 -2.08
CA MET A 185 14.00 -3.80 -0.80
C MET A 185 15.46 -4.17 -0.53
N ALA A 186 16.25 -4.55 -1.55
CA ALA A 186 17.67 -4.80 -1.39
C ALA A 186 18.39 -3.53 -0.86
N LYS A 187 18.05 -2.37 -1.41
CA LYS A 187 18.57 -1.08 -0.97
C LYS A 187 18.12 -0.71 0.45
N LEU A 188 16.86 -0.91 0.81
CA LEU A 188 16.37 -0.62 2.17
C LEU A 188 17.05 -1.50 3.22
N VAL A 189 17.24 -2.79 2.93
CA VAL A 189 17.93 -3.71 3.84
C VAL A 189 19.41 -3.33 3.99
N SER A 190 20.04 -2.71 2.98
CA SER A 190 21.41 -2.19 3.13
C SER A 190 21.53 -0.97 4.05
N TRP A 191 20.43 -0.28 4.36
CA TRP A 191 20.39 0.86 5.29
C TRP A 191 20.10 0.41 6.72
N GLN A 192 20.86 -0.59 7.17
CA GLN A 192 20.85 -1.09 8.54
C GLN A 192 22.16 -0.73 9.24
N VAL A 193 22.04 -0.21 10.46
CA VAL A 193 23.18 0.11 11.34
C VAL A 193 24.07 -1.13 11.48
N GLY A 194 25.35 -1.00 11.12
CA GLY A 194 26.34 -2.08 11.21
C GLY A 194 26.17 -3.22 10.21
N MET A 195 25.26 -3.11 9.24
CA MET A 195 25.11 -4.09 8.13
C MET A 195 25.17 -3.46 6.73
N GLY A 196 25.37 -2.14 6.63
CA GLY A 196 25.59 -1.43 5.37
C GLY A 196 27.04 -1.45 4.89
N ALA A 197 27.23 -1.34 3.56
CA ALA A 197 28.52 -1.27 2.89
C ALA A 197 29.27 0.08 3.08
N GLU A 198 28.74 0.98 3.90
CA GLU A 198 29.34 2.27 4.20
C GLU A 198 29.60 2.37 5.71
N ASP A 199 30.82 2.81 6.04
CA ASP A 199 31.32 3.00 7.40
C ASP A 199 30.34 3.83 8.22
N ASN A 200 29.72 3.19 9.20
CA ASN A 200 28.86 3.89 10.15
C ASN A 200 29.73 4.66 11.15
N ASP A 201 29.51 5.97 11.16
CA ASP A 201 30.11 7.01 12.01
C ASP A 201 30.18 6.63 13.50
N GLU A 202 31.13 7.22 14.24
CA GLU A 202 31.54 6.85 15.62
C GLU A 202 30.46 7.06 16.72
N ASN A 203 29.26 7.54 16.36
CA ASN A 203 28.15 7.88 17.27
C ASN A 203 26.97 6.88 17.20
N TRP A 204 27.25 5.59 17.23
CA TRP A 204 26.22 4.55 17.38
C TRP A 204 26.36 3.86 18.75
N ASP A 205 25.24 3.43 19.35
CA ASP A 205 25.14 2.87 20.72
C ASP A 205 25.86 1.51 20.93
N GLY A 206 26.88 1.19 20.13
CA GLY A 206 27.53 -0.11 20.13
C GLY A 206 26.55 -1.23 19.78
N ILE A 207 26.88 -2.48 20.15
CA ILE A 207 26.16 -3.73 19.76
C ILE A 207 24.62 -3.61 19.85
N SER A 208 24.09 -2.85 20.79
CA SER A 208 22.65 -2.62 20.99
C SER A 208 21.94 -1.94 19.81
N GLY A 209 22.66 -1.19 18.98
CA GLY A 209 22.13 -0.52 17.78
C GLY A 209 22.25 -1.33 16.48
N LEU A 210 22.93 -2.49 16.48
CA LEU A 210 23.13 -3.30 15.27
C LEU A 210 21.79 -3.76 14.68
N GLY A 211 21.66 -3.61 13.36
CA GLY A 211 20.43 -3.94 12.63
C GLY A 211 19.32 -2.89 12.74
N GLY A 212 19.57 -1.77 13.43
CA GLY A 212 18.68 -0.62 13.45
C GLY A 212 18.46 -0.06 12.04
N ILE A 213 17.30 0.53 11.77
CA ILE A 213 16.98 1.06 10.44
C ILE A 213 17.36 2.54 10.34
N GLN A 214 18.08 2.89 9.28
CA GLN A 214 18.49 4.26 8.99
C GLN A 214 17.62 4.89 7.90
N ASN A 215 17.50 6.22 7.96
CA ASN A 215 16.84 6.99 6.91
C ASN A 215 17.74 7.22 5.69
N ALA A 216 19.05 7.27 5.87
CA ALA A 216 20.05 7.35 4.81
C ALA A 216 21.36 6.77 5.34
N ALA A 217 22.29 6.42 4.44
CA ALA A 217 23.56 5.82 4.83
C ALA A 217 24.38 6.68 5.81
N ASN A 218 24.22 8.01 5.76
CA ASN A 218 24.91 8.98 6.62
C ASN A 218 24.01 9.63 7.68
N GLU A 219 22.84 9.05 7.96
CA GLU A 219 21.89 9.58 8.95
C GLU A 219 21.74 8.58 10.11
N ALA A 220 22.55 8.80 11.16
CA ALA A 220 22.58 7.96 12.36
C ALA A 220 21.31 8.02 13.24
N PRO A 221 20.56 9.14 13.36
CA PRO A 221 19.39 9.18 14.23
C PRO A 221 18.29 8.19 13.82
N LEU A 222 17.86 7.38 14.78
CA LEU A 222 16.73 6.47 14.60
C LEU A 222 15.42 7.25 14.56
N ARG A 223 14.68 7.10 13.46
CA ARG A 223 13.32 7.63 13.30
C ARG A 223 12.32 6.48 13.37
N VAL A 224 11.41 6.54 14.35
CA VAL A 224 10.43 5.46 14.59
C VAL A 224 9.54 5.22 13.38
N ASP A 225 9.12 6.27 12.67
CA ASP A 225 8.31 6.14 11.46
C ASP A 225 9.08 5.42 10.34
N VAL A 226 10.37 5.72 10.15
CA VAL A 226 11.21 5.06 9.14
C VAL A 226 11.35 3.57 9.41
N VAL A 227 11.61 3.21 10.67
CA VAL A 227 11.66 1.82 11.14
C VAL A 227 10.33 1.12 10.85
N GLN A 228 9.22 1.75 11.21
CA GLN A 228 7.87 1.20 11.00
C GLN A 228 7.60 0.93 9.52
N HIS A 229 7.89 1.89 8.65
CA HIS A 229 7.63 1.76 7.22
C HIS A 229 8.47 0.67 6.57
N GLN A 230 9.79 0.65 6.83
CA GLN A 230 10.65 -0.37 6.27
C GLN A 230 10.33 -1.77 6.80
N MET A 231 10.02 -1.90 8.10
CA MET A 231 9.64 -3.21 8.65
C MET A 231 8.29 -3.67 8.10
N HIS A 232 7.33 -2.76 7.94
CA HIS A 232 6.05 -3.10 7.33
C HIS A 232 6.23 -3.56 5.87
N ALA A 233 6.96 -2.79 5.05
CA ALA A 233 7.32 -3.15 3.68
C ALA A 233 8.04 -4.52 3.61
N THR A 234 8.93 -4.80 4.56
CA THR A 234 9.63 -6.09 4.66
C THR A 234 8.68 -7.24 4.94
N ILE A 235 7.78 -7.07 5.92
CA ILE A 235 6.80 -8.10 6.29
C ILE A 235 5.89 -8.44 5.10
N ILE A 236 5.34 -7.42 4.41
CA ILE A 236 4.46 -7.66 3.26
C ILE A 236 5.23 -8.22 2.06
N SER A 237 6.49 -7.81 1.84
CA SER A 237 7.34 -8.38 0.78
C SER A 237 7.63 -9.86 1.01
N ARG A 238 7.86 -10.26 2.27
CA ARG A 238 7.99 -11.68 2.63
C ARG A 238 6.67 -12.44 2.56
N ARG A 239 5.53 -11.75 2.72
CA ARG A 239 4.20 -12.36 2.62
C ARG A 239 3.77 -12.61 1.19
N TYR A 240 4.14 -11.73 0.26
CA TYR A 240 3.63 -11.73 -1.11
C TYR A 240 4.69 -12.19 -2.12
N PRO A 241 5.66 -11.37 -2.57
CA PRO A 241 6.62 -11.78 -3.60
C PRO A 241 7.69 -12.78 -3.13
N PHE A 242 8.14 -12.73 -1.87
CA PHE A 242 9.28 -13.54 -1.38
C PHE A 242 8.89 -14.58 -0.33
N ARG A 243 7.72 -15.20 -0.52
CA ARG A 243 7.17 -16.15 0.44
C ARG A 243 7.92 -17.50 0.41
N ASN A 244 8.50 -17.88 1.55
CA ASN A 244 9.33 -19.09 1.69
C ASN A 244 8.58 -20.30 2.30
N ASP A 245 7.26 -20.27 2.46
CA ASP A 245 6.50 -21.41 2.99
C ASP A 245 5.96 -22.35 1.88
N ARG A 246 5.72 -23.61 2.26
CA ARG A 246 5.13 -24.65 1.39
C ARG A 246 3.59 -24.60 1.36
N SER A 247 2.97 -23.53 1.88
CA SER A 247 1.52 -23.43 2.00
C SER A 247 0.89 -23.30 0.61
N PRO A 248 -0.15 -24.09 0.28
CA PRO A 248 -0.88 -23.95 -0.97
C PRO A 248 -1.69 -22.65 -0.92
N TRP A 249 -1.09 -21.58 -1.43
CA TRP A 249 -1.81 -20.35 -1.71
C TRP A 249 -2.31 -20.43 -3.17
N PRO A 250 -3.56 -20.06 -3.49
CA PRO A 250 -4.16 -20.42 -4.78
C PRO A 250 -3.49 -19.78 -6.02
N TRP A 251 -2.51 -18.88 -5.84
CA TRP A 251 -1.96 -18.00 -6.89
C TRP A 251 -0.42 -18.05 -7.01
N LYS A 252 0.24 -18.98 -6.29
CA LYS A 252 1.72 -19.12 -6.27
C LYS A 252 2.32 -19.35 -7.67
N THR A 253 1.57 -20.04 -8.53
CA THR A 253 1.99 -20.40 -9.89
C THR A 253 2.23 -19.20 -10.81
N ALA A 254 1.50 -18.09 -10.67
CA ALA A 254 1.69 -16.91 -11.52
C ALA A 254 2.97 -16.12 -11.16
N LEU A 255 3.30 -16.02 -9.87
CA LEU A 255 4.57 -15.45 -9.41
C LEU A 255 5.76 -16.34 -9.79
N GLU A 256 5.63 -17.66 -9.66
CA GLU A 256 6.67 -18.58 -10.13
C GLU A 256 6.86 -18.52 -11.65
N ALA A 257 5.80 -18.31 -12.43
CA ALA A 257 5.90 -18.11 -13.88
C ALA A 257 6.56 -16.78 -14.24
N LEU A 258 6.34 -15.72 -13.47
CA LEU A 258 7.07 -14.45 -13.60
C LEU A 258 8.58 -14.66 -13.40
N VAL A 259 8.97 -15.38 -12.34
CA VAL A 259 10.38 -15.66 -12.00
C VAL A 259 11.03 -16.64 -12.98
N LYS A 260 10.32 -17.68 -13.44
CA LYS A 260 10.85 -18.68 -14.37
C LYS A 260 11.08 -18.17 -15.79
N ASN A 261 10.38 -17.11 -16.20
CA ASN A 261 10.65 -16.43 -17.49
C ASN A 261 11.84 -15.45 -17.42
N GLU A 262 12.64 -15.50 -16.33
CA GLU A 262 13.87 -14.73 -16.14
C GLU A 262 15.14 -15.62 -16.07
N ILE A 263 15.06 -16.90 -16.50
CA ILE A 263 16.23 -17.74 -16.84
C ILE A 263 16.15 -18.14 -18.30
#